data_AF-A0A8X6RMS7-F1
#
_entry.id   AF-A0A8X6RMS7-F1
#
_cell.length_a   1.000
_cell.length_b   1.000
_cell.length_c   1.000
_cell.angle_alpha   90.00
_cell.angle_beta   90.00
_cell.angle_gamma   90.00
#
_symmetry.space_group_name_H-M   'P 1'
#
loop_
_entity.id
_entity.type
_entity.pdbx_description
1 polymer ?
#
loop_
_entity_poly.entity_id
_entity_poly.type
_entity_poly.pdbx_seq_one_letter_code
_entity_poly.pdbx_strand_id
1 'polypeptide(L)'
;MLKTHLAQEGPSSKITEIIEVDRHASSHSITQELKIDHKAILNHLLKIGFKKILDIWVQYQLIPKSMTDQISICKALAKWNEVDSFLKWMVTGDEKWVTYDNIVRKRS
;
A
#
# COMPACT_ATOMS: atom_id res chain seq x y z
N MET A 1 15.84 38.04 11.50
CA MET A 1 15.55 38.28 10.06
C MET A 1 15.94 37.02 9.31
N LEU A 2 15.05 36.03 9.26
CA LEU A 2 13.93 35.86 8.31
C LEU A 2 14.34 35.14 7.02
N LYS A 3 13.83 33.90 6.94
CA LYS A 3 13.43 33.15 5.74
C LYS A 3 14.56 32.59 4.88
N THR A 4 15.07 31.42 5.26
CA THR A 4 15.41 30.40 4.25
C THR A 4 14.12 29.73 3.83
N HIS A 5 13.72 30.07 2.62
CA HIS A 5 12.62 29.57 1.82
C HIS A 5 12.13 28.17 2.23
N LEU A 6 10.86 28.12 2.64
CA LEU A 6 10.01 26.95 2.48
C LEU A 6 10.18 26.48 1.03
N ALA A 7 10.89 25.36 0.85
CA ALA A 7 10.73 24.57 -0.36
C ALA A 7 9.22 24.33 -0.48
N GLN A 8 8.63 24.73 -1.60
CA GLN A 8 7.28 24.28 -1.91
C GLN A 8 7.36 22.76 -1.98
N GLU A 9 6.96 22.13 -0.90
CA GLU A 9 6.70 20.71 -0.81
C GLU A 9 5.68 20.36 -1.88
N GLY A 10 6.18 19.72 -2.94
CA GLY A 10 5.36 19.28 -4.05
C GLY A 10 4.24 18.36 -3.54
N PRO A 11 3.15 18.20 -4.29
CA PRO A 11 2.01 17.37 -3.88
C PRO A 11 2.41 15.93 -3.50
N SER A 12 3.58 15.47 -3.95
CA SER A 12 4.17 14.18 -3.59
C SER A 12 4.49 13.99 -2.11
N SER A 13 5.08 14.97 -1.42
CA SER A 13 5.52 14.80 -0.02
C SER A 13 4.33 14.75 0.94
N LYS A 14 3.31 15.55 0.64
CA LYS A 14 2.08 15.61 1.43
C LYS A 14 1.25 14.33 1.35
N ILE A 15 1.15 13.73 0.16
CA ILE A 15 0.44 12.44 0.00
C ILE A 15 1.13 11.34 0.80
N THR A 16 2.47 11.29 0.78
CA THR A 16 3.23 10.30 1.56
C THR A 16 3.09 10.51 3.06
N GLU A 17 3.10 11.76 3.53
CA GLU A 17 2.92 12.09 4.95
C GLU A 17 1.54 11.64 5.47
N ILE A 18 0.46 11.89 4.71
CA ILE A 18 -0.90 11.44 5.08
C ILE A 18 -0.96 9.91 5.19
N ILE A 19 -0.31 9.19 4.26
CA ILE A 19 -0.30 7.72 4.26
C ILE A 19 0.58 7.15 5.37
N GLU A 20 1.67 7.81 5.73
CA GLU A 20 2.52 7.40 6.86
C GLU A 20 1.79 7.57 8.20
N VAL A 21 0.96 8.62 8.34
CA VAL A 21 0.11 8.85 9.51
C VAL A 21 -1.07 7.87 9.56
N ASP A 22 -1.79 7.70 8.44
CA ASP A 22 -2.92 6.78 8.33
C ASP A 22 -2.83 5.94 7.05
N ARG A 23 -2.36 4.70 7.23
CA ARG A 23 -2.25 3.73 6.14
C ARG A 23 -3.60 3.23 5.62
N HIS A 24 -4.69 3.48 6.33
CA HIS A 24 -6.05 3.11 5.92
C HIS A 24 -6.80 4.25 5.22
N ALA A 25 -6.17 5.43 5.10
CA ALA A 25 -6.78 6.62 4.51
C ALA A 25 -7.44 6.29 3.16
N SER A 26 -8.69 6.73 3.00
CA SER A 26 -9.39 6.57 1.71
C SER A 26 -8.78 7.51 0.66
N SER A 27 -8.79 7.12 -0.61
CA SER A 27 -8.37 8.05 -1.68
C SER A 27 -9.26 9.30 -1.73
N HIS A 28 -10.54 9.18 -1.32
CA HIS A 28 -11.47 10.30 -1.22
C HIS A 28 -11.08 11.29 -0.10
N SER A 29 -10.72 10.82 1.09
CA SER A 29 -10.30 11.69 2.19
C SER A 29 -9.04 12.47 1.82
N ILE A 30 -8.08 11.80 1.17
CA ILE A 30 -6.86 12.43 0.65
C ILE A 30 -7.19 13.51 -0.40
N THR A 31 -8.17 13.27 -1.29
CA THR A 31 -8.60 14.28 -2.28
C THR A 31 -9.25 15.51 -1.65
N GLN A 32 -10.06 15.32 -0.60
CA GLN A 32 -10.72 16.43 0.09
C GLN A 32 -9.71 17.28 0.84
N GLU A 33 -8.74 16.65 1.50
CA GLU A 33 -7.70 17.33 2.26
C GLU A 33 -6.77 18.13 1.36
N LEU A 34 -6.32 17.53 0.25
CA LEU A 34 -5.38 18.18 -0.67
C LEU A 34 -6.06 19.06 -1.72
N LYS A 35 -7.38 18.98 -1.88
CA LYS A 35 -8.17 19.63 -2.94
C LYS A 35 -7.63 19.33 -4.35
N ILE A 36 -7.14 18.11 -4.55
CA ILE A 36 -6.63 17.61 -5.84
C ILE A 36 -7.65 16.62 -6.41
N ASP A 37 -7.74 16.58 -7.74
CA ASP A 37 -8.57 15.61 -8.44
C ASP A 37 -8.22 14.15 -8.07
N HIS A 38 -9.24 13.31 -7.94
CA HIS A 38 -9.09 11.90 -7.52
C HIS A 38 -8.21 11.09 -8.47
N LYS A 39 -8.37 11.30 -9.78
CA LYS A 39 -7.55 10.61 -10.78
C LYS A 39 -6.10 11.10 -10.72
N ALA A 40 -5.88 12.38 -10.45
CA ALA A 40 -4.54 12.93 -10.28
C ALA A 40 -3.83 12.32 -9.05
N ILE A 41 -4.51 12.16 -7.91
CA ILE A 41 -3.97 11.50 -6.71
C ILE A 41 -3.64 10.02 -6.98
N LEU A 42 -4.55 9.26 -7.61
CA LEU A 42 -4.28 7.85 -7.91
C LEU A 42 -3.09 7.67 -8.86
N ASN A 43 -3.01 8.48 -9.92
CA ASN A 43 -1.86 8.46 -10.83
C ASN A 43 -0.57 8.85 -10.11
N HIS A 44 -0.66 9.80 -9.19
CA HIS A 44 0.48 10.22 -8.40
C HIS A 44 0.96 9.10 -7.48
N LEU A 45 0.05 8.46 -6.73
CA LEU A 45 0.32 7.31 -5.87
C LEU A 45 0.99 6.17 -6.63
N LEU A 46 0.51 5.86 -7.83
CA LEU A 46 1.14 4.87 -8.70
C LEU A 46 2.57 5.27 -9.11
N LYS A 47 2.81 6.55 -9.39
CA LYS A 47 4.15 7.06 -9.76
C LYS A 47 5.16 6.98 -8.63
N ILE A 48 4.74 7.27 -7.40
CA ILE A 48 5.58 7.11 -6.20
C ILE A 48 5.59 5.66 -5.69
N GLY A 49 4.88 4.78 -6.39
CA GLY A 49 4.85 3.35 -6.17
C GLY A 49 4.08 2.93 -4.93
N PHE A 50 3.05 3.65 -4.51
CA PHE A 50 2.08 3.15 -3.53
C PHE A 50 0.93 2.43 -4.23
N LYS A 51 0.48 1.33 -3.63
CA LYS A 51 -0.68 0.55 -4.07
C LYS A 51 -1.54 0.21 -2.87
N LYS A 52 -2.87 0.31 -3.02
CA LYS A 52 -3.80 -0.12 -1.98
C LYS A 52 -4.00 -1.63 -2.06
N ILE A 53 -3.78 -2.34 -0.96
CA ILE A 53 -3.97 -3.79 -0.80
C ILE A 53 -4.77 -4.00 0.48
N LEU A 54 -5.93 -4.67 0.41
CA LEU A 54 -6.81 -4.94 1.56
C LEU A 54 -7.07 -3.69 2.42
N ASP A 55 -7.38 -2.57 1.75
CA ASP A 55 -7.61 -1.25 2.37
C ASP A 55 -6.40 -0.60 3.06
N ILE A 56 -5.20 -1.16 2.88
CA ILE A 56 -3.94 -0.63 3.39
C ILE A 56 -3.11 -0.09 2.22
N TRP A 57 -2.60 1.13 2.35
CA TRP A 57 -1.60 1.66 1.43
C TRP A 57 -0.24 0.99 1.70
N VAL A 58 0.23 0.25 0.70
CA VAL A 58 1.53 -0.43 0.73
C VAL A 58 2.42 0.17 -0.34
N GLN A 59 3.66 0.48 0.05
CA GLN A 59 4.68 0.90 -0.90
C GLN A 59 5.11 -0.31 -1.74
N TYR A 60 4.66 -0.33 -2.98
CA TYR A 60 4.89 -1.34 -3.99
C TYR A 60 6.18 -1.10 -4.80
N GLN A 61 6.61 0.15 -5.03
CA GLN A 61 7.99 0.41 -5.47
C GLN A 61 8.91 0.19 -4.28
N LEU A 62 9.49 -0.99 -4.26
CA LEU A 62 10.45 -1.45 -3.29
C LEU A 62 11.62 -0.46 -3.16
N ILE A 63 11.69 0.22 -2.03
CA ILE A 63 12.90 0.95 -1.63
C ILE A 63 14.04 -0.10 -1.57
N PRO A 64 15.25 0.17 -2.10
CA PRO A 64 16.37 -0.80 -2.12
C PRO A 64 16.67 -1.47 -0.78
N LYS A 65 16.41 -0.76 0.33
CA LYS A 65 16.53 -1.29 1.69
C LYS A 65 15.56 -2.44 1.95
N SER A 66 14.27 -2.26 1.64
CA SER A 66 13.24 -3.31 1.78
C SER A 66 13.51 -4.54 0.90
N MET A 67 14.15 -4.35 -0.27
CA MET A 67 14.55 -5.49 -1.12
C MET A 67 15.61 -6.35 -0.46
N THR A 68 16.59 -5.72 0.20
CA THR A 68 17.69 -6.44 0.83
C THR A 68 17.17 -7.28 2.00
N ASP A 69 16.27 -6.70 2.79
CA ASP A 69 15.63 -7.39 3.91
C ASP A 69 14.75 -8.54 3.41
N GLN A 70 13.91 -8.31 2.40
CA GLN A 70 13.10 -9.38 1.78
C GLN A 70 13.96 -10.51 1.22
N ILE A 71 15.03 -10.18 0.48
CA ILE A 71 15.96 -11.18 -0.07
C ILE A 71 16.62 -11.97 1.05
N SER A 72 17.03 -11.33 2.14
CA SER A 72 17.66 -12.00 3.27
C SER A 72 16.70 -12.96 3.99
N ILE A 73 15.45 -12.54 4.23
CA ILE A 73 14.39 -13.37 4.82
C ILE A 73 14.10 -14.57 3.91
N CYS A 74 13.92 -14.35 2.60
CA CYS A 74 13.69 -15.42 1.64
C CYS A 74 14.85 -16.43 1.60
N LYS A 75 16.11 -15.95 1.63
CA LYS A 75 17.29 -16.82 1.69
C LYS A 75 17.34 -17.64 2.98
N ALA A 76 17.01 -17.05 4.12
CA ALA A 76 16.97 -17.75 5.40
C ALA A 76 15.88 -18.84 5.41
N LEU A 77 14.68 -18.52 4.93
CA LEU A 77 13.57 -19.47 4.80
C LEU A 77 13.89 -20.61 3.84
N ALA A 78 14.53 -20.32 2.71
CA ALA A 78 14.97 -21.35 1.76
C ALA A 78 15.97 -22.32 2.41
N LYS A 79 16.98 -21.78 3.12
CA LYS A 79 17.96 -22.59 3.84
C LYS A 79 17.32 -23.43 4.95
N TRP A 80 16.34 -22.88 5.67
CA TRP A 80 15.60 -23.64 6.67
C TRP A 80 14.80 -24.78 6.06
N ASN A 81 14.16 -24.56 4.91
CA ASN A 81 13.41 -25.60 4.20
C ASN A 81 14.30 -26.75 3.69
N GLU A 82 15.56 -26.46 3.34
CA GLU A 82 16.54 -27.50 2.97
C GLU A 82 16.95 -28.37 4.16
N VAL A 83 17.01 -27.81 5.36
CA VAL A 83 17.44 -28.51 6.58
C VAL A 83 16.28 -29.26 7.23
N ASP A 84 15.11 -28.64 7.30
CA ASP A 84 13.89 -29.21 7.84
C ASP A 84 12.68 -28.74 7.00
N SER A 85 11.94 -29.69 6.43
CA SER A 85 10.84 -29.41 5.49
C SER A 85 9.60 -28.87 6.22
N PHE A 86 9.70 -27.65 6.75
CA PHE A 86 8.64 -27.00 7.53
C PHE A 86 7.39 -26.69 6.69
N LEU A 87 7.49 -26.68 5.35
CA LEU A 87 6.34 -26.46 4.47
C LEU A 87 5.22 -27.48 4.69
N LYS A 88 5.56 -28.72 5.09
CA LYS A 88 4.56 -29.76 5.41
C LYS A 88 3.75 -29.42 6.67
N TRP A 89 4.30 -28.59 7.55
CA TRP A 89 3.66 -28.17 8.81
C TRP A 89 3.09 -26.76 8.73
N MET A 90 3.28 -26.07 7.60
CA MET A 90 2.80 -24.72 7.41
C MET A 90 1.30 -24.73 7.14
N VAL A 91 0.53 -24.11 8.04
CA VAL A 91 -0.87 -23.80 7.83
C VAL A 91 -0.95 -22.34 7.41
N THR A 92 -1.38 -22.08 6.18
CA THR A 92 -1.64 -20.72 5.68
C THR A 92 -3.13 -20.42 5.73
N GLY A 93 -3.47 -19.19 6.07
CA GLY A 93 -4.83 -18.65 6.00
C GLY A 93 -4.75 -17.22 5.51
N ASP A 94 -5.60 -16.87 4.55
CA ASP A 94 -5.77 -15.51 4.06
C ASP A 94 -7.26 -15.21 3.92
N GLU A 95 -7.65 -13.98 4.20
CA GLU A 95 -9.03 -13.52 4.06
C GLU A 95 -9.22 -12.87 2.70
N LYS A 96 -10.12 -13.44 1.90
CA LYS A 96 -10.50 -12.86 0.61
C LYS A 96 -11.94 -12.38 0.67
N TRP A 97 -12.15 -11.11 0.36
CA TRP A 97 -13.49 -10.54 0.21
C TRP A 97 -14.24 -11.23 -0.94
N VAL A 98 -15.42 -11.78 -0.64
CA VAL A 98 -16.37 -12.30 -1.64
C VAL A 98 -17.51 -11.29 -1.73
N THR A 99 -17.58 -10.57 -2.85
CA THR A 99 -18.66 -9.61 -3.10
C THR A 99 -19.92 -10.33 -3.58
N TYR A 100 -21.06 -10.03 -2.97
CA TYR A 100 -22.36 -10.56 -3.38
C TYR A 100 -22.99 -9.62 -4.41
N ASP A 101 -23.43 -10.15 -5.55
CA ASP A 101 -24.18 -9.38 -6.54
C ASP A 101 -25.67 -9.45 -6.16
N ASN A 102 -26.16 -8.43 -5.46
CA ASN A 102 -27.56 -8.35 -5.02
C ASN A 102 -28.44 -7.95 -6.21
N ILE A 103 -28.74 -8.91 -7.08
CA ILE A 103 -29.69 -8.74 -8.17
C ILE A 103 -31.09 -8.58 -7.56
N VAL A 104 -31.56 -7.33 -7.48
CA VAL A 104 -32.92 -7.02 -7.03
C VAL A 104 -33.91 -7.60 -8.04
N ARG A 105 -34.55 -8.71 -7.66
CA ARG A 105 -35.54 -9.40 -8.50
C ARG A 105 -36.79 -8.52 -8.63
N LYS A 106 -37.03 -7.96 -9.82
CA LYS A 106 -38.31 -7.26 -10.10
C LYS A 106 -39.45 -8.28 -10.05
N ARG A 107 -40.42 -8.06 -9.15
CA ARG A 107 -41.68 -8.83 -9.15
C ARG A 107 -42.49 -8.45 -10.38
N SER A 108 -42.90 -9.46 -11.14
CA SER A 108 -43.88 -9.37 -12.23
C SER A 108 -45.27 -9.05 -11.70
#